data_AF-A0A1H2PS59-F1
#
_entry.id   AF-A0A1H2PS59-F1
#
_cell.length_a   1.000
_cell.length_b   1.000
_cell.length_c   1.000
_cell.angle_alpha   90.00
_cell.angle_beta   90.00
_cell.angle_gamma   90.00
#
_symmetry.space_group_name_H-M   'P 1'
#
loop_
_entity.id
_entity.type
_entity.pdbx_description
1 polymer ?
#
loop_
_entity_poly.entity_id
_entity_poly.type
_entity_poly.pdbx_seq_one_letter_code
_entity_poly.pdbx_strand_id
1 'polypeptide(L)'
;MRGEMEVSKRGYGLPKPSTAGRIGTATVRPWPAPGAAVGSAPPAKRAKYGNCKVEVDGITFDSRREAARYQTLKAMQAAGQIRDLRRQVPFVLTEAVVLDGRKKPALRYVADFTYVEGGALVVEDVKSTITAKASTYRTKKHLMKAVHGIDIREVR
;
A
#
# COMPACT_ATOMS: atom_id res chain seq x y z
N MET A 1 44.97 19.93 -2.34
CA MET A 1 45.43 18.57 -2.66
C MET A 1 44.20 17.68 -2.73
N ARG A 2 43.83 17.23 -3.94
CA ARG A 2 42.66 16.40 -4.19
C ARG A 2 43.04 14.95 -3.92
N GLY A 3 42.44 14.33 -2.91
CA GLY A 3 42.59 12.90 -2.63
C GLY A 3 41.53 12.13 -3.39
N GLU A 4 41.93 11.50 -4.49
CA GLU A 4 41.16 10.47 -5.19
C GLU A 4 41.04 9.24 -4.28
N MET A 5 39.81 8.85 -3.92
CA MET A 5 39.53 7.55 -3.31
C MET A 5 39.15 6.56 -4.41
N GLU A 6 40.11 5.70 -4.70
CA GLU A 6 40.01 4.58 -5.63
C GLU A 6 39.05 3.51 -5.09
N VAL A 7 37.91 3.31 -5.77
CA VAL A 7 36.94 2.26 -5.45
C VAL A 7 37.38 0.95 -6.09
N SER A 8 37.84 0.03 -5.24
CA SER A 8 38.19 -1.35 -5.56
C SER A 8 37.05 -2.11 -6.24
N LYS A 9 37.26 -2.51 -7.50
CA LYS A 9 36.35 -3.37 -8.28
C LYS A 9 36.58 -4.83 -7.89
N ARG A 10 35.74 -5.40 -7.03
CA ARG A 10 35.65 -6.86 -6.86
C ARG A 10 34.79 -7.45 -7.98
N GLY A 11 35.44 -8.16 -8.89
CA GLY A 11 34.82 -8.88 -9.99
C GLY A 11 34.11 -10.15 -9.51
N TYR A 12 32.85 -10.31 -9.90
CA TYR A 12 32.14 -11.58 -9.80
C TYR A 12 32.09 -12.20 -11.19
N GLY A 13 32.78 -13.34 -11.34
CA GLY A 13 32.84 -14.11 -12.59
C GLY A 13 31.51 -14.80 -12.88
N LEU A 14 30.97 -14.51 -14.07
CA LEU A 14 29.82 -15.20 -14.65
C LEU A 14 30.30 -16.51 -15.32
N PRO A 15 29.70 -17.67 -15.03
CA PRO A 15 29.94 -18.87 -15.84
C PRO A 15 29.25 -18.75 -17.22
N LYS A 16 29.97 -19.20 -18.25
CA LYS A 16 29.59 -19.14 -19.68
C LYS A 16 28.43 -20.09 -20.04
N PRO A 17 27.67 -19.81 -21.11
CA PRO A 17 26.57 -20.66 -21.57
C PRO A 17 27.06 -21.93 -22.30
N SER A 18 26.35 -23.04 -22.07
CA SER A 18 26.51 -24.32 -22.77
C SER A 18 25.51 -24.44 -23.93
N THR A 19 25.97 -25.01 -25.04
CA THR A 19 25.28 -25.11 -26.34
C THR A 19 24.71 -26.52 -26.59
N ALA A 20 23.48 -26.52 -27.11
CA ALA A 20 22.81 -27.49 -28.00
C ALA A 20 22.62 -28.98 -27.61
N GLY A 21 21.34 -29.38 -27.59
CA GLY A 21 20.87 -30.74 -27.85
C GLY A 21 19.52 -30.68 -28.58
N ARG A 22 19.40 -31.35 -29.73
CA ARG A 22 18.31 -31.28 -30.70
C ARG A 22 17.34 -32.48 -30.53
N ILE A 23 16.05 -32.18 -30.65
CA ILE A 23 14.87 -33.00 -31.03
C ILE A 23 14.56 -34.34 -30.34
N GLY A 24 13.34 -34.40 -29.78
CA GLY A 24 12.57 -35.63 -29.58
C GLY A 24 11.09 -35.32 -29.83
N THR A 25 10.49 -35.95 -30.84
CA THR A 25 9.06 -35.86 -31.16
C THR A 25 8.26 -36.72 -30.17
N ALA A 26 7.61 -36.08 -29.19
CA ALA A 26 6.66 -36.75 -28.31
C ALA A 26 5.23 -36.41 -28.73
N THR A 27 4.50 -37.44 -29.17
CA THR A 27 3.09 -37.44 -29.57
C THR A 27 2.20 -36.81 -28.50
N VAL A 28 1.52 -35.71 -28.83
CA VAL A 28 0.53 -35.07 -27.97
C VAL A 28 -0.71 -35.97 -27.95
N ARG A 29 -1.05 -36.54 -26.80
CA ARG A 29 -2.36 -37.18 -26.60
C ARG A 29 -3.45 -36.09 -26.60
N PRO A 30 -4.56 -36.26 -27.33
CA PRO A 30 -5.68 -35.32 -27.23
C PRO A 30 -6.32 -35.41 -25.85
N TRP A 31 -6.61 -34.23 -25.29
CA TRP A 31 -7.39 -34.07 -24.07
C TRP A 31 -8.86 -34.45 -24.32
N PRO A 32 -9.54 -35.22 -23.45
CA PRO A 32 -10.95 -35.54 -23.64
C PRO A 32 -11.81 -34.29 -23.39
N ALA A 33 -12.82 -34.08 -24.25
CA ALA A 33 -13.74 -32.95 -24.12
C ALA A 33 -14.47 -32.96 -22.75
N PRO A 34 -14.61 -31.80 -22.07
CA PRO A 34 -15.34 -31.75 -20.82
C PRO A 34 -16.85 -31.89 -21.07
N GLY A 35 -17.45 -32.90 -20.45
CA GLY A 35 -18.90 -32.96 -20.23
C GLY A 35 -19.35 -31.79 -19.35
N ALA A 36 -20.54 -31.27 -19.66
CA ALA A 36 -21.14 -30.10 -19.02
C ALA A 36 -21.27 -30.28 -17.49
N ALA A 37 -20.43 -29.57 -16.73
CA ALA A 37 -20.62 -29.33 -15.32
C ALA A 37 -21.33 -27.99 -15.15
N VAL A 38 -22.50 -28.03 -14.51
CA VAL A 38 -23.34 -26.89 -14.16
C VAL A 38 -22.52 -25.94 -13.27
N GLY A 39 -22.29 -24.71 -13.74
CA GLY A 39 -21.45 -23.74 -13.06
C GLY A 39 -22.05 -23.29 -11.72
N SER A 40 -21.41 -23.65 -10.61
CA SER A 40 -21.55 -22.91 -9.36
C SER A 40 -20.55 -21.76 -9.35
N ALA A 41 -21.03 -20.55 -9.07
CA ALA A 41 -20.17 -19.37 -8.92
C ALA A 41 -19.12 -19.63 -7.82
N PRO A 42 -17.87 -19.16 -7.98
CA PRO A 42 -16.85 -19.34 -6.95
C PRO A 42 -17.32 -18.68 -5.64
N PRO A 43 -17.08 -19.30 -4.47
CA PRO A 43 -17.51 -18.73 -3.20
C PRO A 43 -16.87 -17.35 -3.02
N ALA A 44 -17.69 -16.35 -2.69
CA ALA A 44 -17.23 -15.00 -2.42
C ALA A 44 -16.10 -15.06 -1.38
N LYS A 45 -14.90 -14.58 -1.76
CA LYS A 45 -13.74 -14.56 -0.87
C LYS A 45 -14.13 -13.77 0.38
N ARG A 46 -14.21 -14.45 1.53
CA ARG A 46 -14.40 -13.79 2.83
C ARG A 46 -13.36 -12.69 2.94
N ALA A 47 -13.81 -11.44 3.10
CA ALA A 47 -12.92 -10.32 3.27
C ALA A 47 -11.98 -10.60 4.45
N LYS A 48 -10.70 -10.26 4.28
CA LYS A 48 -9.70 -10.39 5.34
C LYS A 48 -10.23 -9.63 6.57
N TYR A 49 -10.31 -10.31 7.70
CA TYR A 49 -10.86 -9.78 8.97
C TYR A 49 -12.37 -9.50 9.02
N GLY A 50 -13.18 -10.05 8.09
CA GLY A 50 -14.64 -9.91 8.13
C GLY A 50 -15.14 -8.48 7.87
N ASN A 51 -14.31 -7.66 7.23
CA ASN A 51 -14.61 -6.26 7.01
C ASN A 51 -15.62 -6.10 5.85
N CYS A 52 -16.66 -5.30 6.07
CA CYS A 52 -17.67 -4.98 5.06
C CYS A 52 -17.38 -3.58 4.51
N LYS A 53 -17.22 -3.47 3.19
CA LYS A 53 -17.24 -2.18 2.51
C LYS A 53 -18.61 -1.54 2.71
N VAL A 54 -18.62 -0.24 2.95
CA VAL A 54 -19.85 0.54 3.18
C VAL A 54 -19.79 1.80 2.35
N GLU A 55 -20.93 2.19 1.79
CA GLU A 55 -21.08 3.45 1.08
C GLU A 55 -21.79 4.45 1.98
N VAL A 56 -21.22 5.64 2.13
CA VAL A 56 -21.82 6.78 2.85
C VAL A 56 -21.60 8.03 2.00
N ASP A 57 -22.68 8.79 1.77
CA ASP A 57 -22.67 9.99 0.94
C ASP A 57 -22.11 9.78 -0.47
N GLY A 58 -22.36 8.62 -1.08
CA GLY A 58 -21.80 8.25 -2.39
C GLY A 58 -20.32 7.88 -2.38
N ILE A 59 -19.70 7.75 -1.19
CA ILE A 59 -18.30 7.37 -1.05
C ILE A 59 -18.16 6.00 -0.41
N THR A 60 -17.43 5.11 -1.09
CA THR A 60 -17.09 3.79 -0.58
C THR A 60 -15.97 3.89 0.47
N PHE A 61 -16.15 3.17 1.56
CA PHE A 61 -15.17 2.97 2.62
C PHE A 61 -14.76 1.51 2.66
N ASP A 62 -13.50 1.26 3.04
CA ASP A 62 -13.03 -0.09 3.19
C ASP A 62 -13.62 -0.72 4.46
N SER A 63 -13.91 0.06 5.50
CA SER A 63 -14.53 -0.43 6.73
C SER A 63 -15.70 0.42 7.26
N ARG A 64 -16.61 -0.23 8.02
CA ARG A 64 -17.66 0.44 8.81
C ARG A 64 -17.11 1.51 9.76
N ARG A 65 -15.90 1.30 10.29
CA ARG A 65 -15.27 2.19 11.24
C ARG A 65 -14.78 3.48 10.59
N GLU A 66 -14.16 3.37 9.42
CA GLU A 66 -13.81 4.55 8.64
C GLU A 66 -15.04 5.35 8.24
N ALA A 67 -16.11 4.68 7.82
CA ALA A 67 -17.37 5.32 7.47
C ALA A 67 -18.00 6.07 8.67
N ALA A 68 -17.96 5.47 9.86
CA ALA A 68 -18.43 6.11 11.09
C ALA A 68 -17.56 7.32 11.46
N ARG A 69 -16.23 7.18 11.38
CA ARG A 69 -15.32 8.27 11.71
C ARG A 69 -15.46 9.45 10.74
N TYR A 70 -15.64 9.17 9.45
CA TYR A 70 -15.92 10.20 8.45
C TYR A 70 -17.16 11.01 8.79
N GLN A 71 -18.26 10.37 9.19
CA GLN A 71 -19.48 11.07 9.59
C GLN A 71 -19.24 11.99 10.80
N THR A 72 -18.46 11.52 11.79
CA THR A 72 -18.06 12.36 12.93
C THR A 72 -17.25 13.57 12.48
N LEU A 73 -16.22 13.38 11.64
CA LEU A 73 -15.40 14.48 11.13
C LEU A 73 -16.22 15.46 10.28
N LYS A 74 -17.17 14.96 9.47
CA LYS A 74 -18.09 15.79 8.70
C LYS A 74 -18.96 16.67 9.60
N ALA A 75 -19.48 16.10 10.70
CA ALA A 75 -20.23 16.86 11.70
C ALA A 75 -19.36 17.91 12.41
N MET A 76 -18.12 17.56 12.79
CA MET A 76 -17.16 18.49 13.38
C MET A 76 -16.83 19.65 12.42
N GLN A 77 -16.71 19.37 11.12
CA GLN A 77 -16.49 20.40 10.11
C GLN A 77 -17.71 21.31 9.98
N ALA A 78 -18.92 20.75 9.96
CA ALA A 78 -20.16 21.52 9.92
C ALA A 78 -20.33 22.41 11.17
N ALA A 79 -19.85 21.96 12.32
CA ALA A 79 -19.81 22.73 13.57
C ALA A 79 -18.68 23.76 13.63
N GLY A 80 -17.82 23.86 12.60
CA GLY A 80 -16.70 24.81 12.54
C GLY A 80 -15.50 24.44 13.43
N GLN A 81 -15.47 23.24 14.00
CA GLN A 81 -14.38 22.78 14.88
C GLN A 81 -13.12 22.39 14.08
N ILE A 82 -13.33 21.91 12.86
CA ILE A 82 -12.27 21.58 11.91
C ILE A 82 -12.59 22.19 10.54
N ARG A 83 -11.59 22.29 9.68
CA ARG A 83 -11.74 22.73 8.29
C ARG A 83 -10.86 21.90 7.35
N ASP A 84 -11.08 22.04 6.04
CA ASP A 84 -10.30 21.38 5.00
C ASP A 84 -10.24 19.85 5.13
N LEU A 85 -11.36 19.21 5.51
CA LEU A 85 -11.46 17.75 5.59
C LEU A 85 -11.22 17.12 4.21
N ARG A 86 -10.17 16.32 4.11
CA ARG A 86 -9.78 15.55 2.93
C ARG A 86 -9.57 14.09 3.30
N ARG A 87 -9.66 13.24 2.28
CA ARG A 87 -9.49 11.79 2.40
C ARG A 87 -8.36 11.30 1.51
N GLN A 88 -7.77 10.17 1.90
CA GLN A 88 -6.82 9.42 1.07
C GLN A 88 -5.66 10.30 0.57
N VAL A 89 -5.10 11.13 1.46
CA VAL A 89 -4.08 12.12 1.11
C VAL A 89 -2.69 11.48 1.12
N PRO A 90 -1.96 11.50 -0.01
CA PRO A 90 -0.62 10.93 -0.08
C PRO A 90 0.45 11.90 0.44
N PHE A 91 1.32 11.40 1.30
CA PHE A 91 2.55 12.03 1.75
C PHE A 91 3.76 11.27 1.21
N VAL A 92 4.65 11.95 0.51
CA VAL A 92 5.88 11.34 -0.03
C VAL A 92 6.90 11.20 1.10
N LEU A 93 7.29 9.97 1.42
CA LEU A 93 8.28 9.67 2.47
C LEU A 93 9.69 9.61 1.91
N THR A 94 9.84 9.07 0.69
CA THR A 94 11.12 9.02 -0.02
C THR A 94 10.85 9.25 -1.50
N GLU A 95 11.82 9.83 -2.20
CA GLU A 95 11.77 9.93 -3.65
C GLU A 95 11.84 8.55 -4.33
N ALA A 96 11.62 8.53 -5.64
CA ALA A 96 11.80 7.33 -6.44
C ALA A 96 13.30 6.97 -6.52
N VAL A 97 13.62 5.69 -6.35
CA VAL A 97 15.01 5.20 -6.34
C VAL A 97 15.18 4.07 -7.33
N VAL A 98 16.40 3.86 -7.83
CA VAL A 98 16.75 2.66 -8.62
C VAL A 98 17.34 1.64 -7.66
N LEU A 99 16.70 0.48 -7.56
CA LEU A 99 17.16 -0.66 -6.76
C LEU A 99 17.26 -1.87 -7.68
N ASP A 100 18.39 -2.57 -7.63
CA ASP A 100 18.66 -3.76 -8.47
C ASP A 100 18.43 -3.51 -9.97
N GLY A 101 18.86 -2.33 -10.45
CA GLY A 101 18.70 -1.90 -11.84
C GLY A 101 17.25 -1.58 -12.25
N ARG A 102 16.30 -1.57 -11.31
CA ARG A 102 14.89 -1.28 -11.58
C ARG A 102 14.44 -0.03 -10.84
N LYS A 103 13.77 0.88 -11.55
CA LYS A 103 13.14 2.07 -10.95
C LYS A 103 12.00 1.65 -10.04
N LYS A 104 12.06 2.03 -8.76
CA LYS A 104 11.01 1.88 -7.77
C LYS A 104 10.35 3.24 -7.55
N PRO A 105 9.01 3.31 -7.48
CA PRO A 105 8.31 4.56 -7.26
C PRO A 105 8.59 5.11 -5.86
N ALA A 106 8.38 6.42 -5.70
CA ALA A 106 8.45 7.09 -4.42
C ALA A 106 7.59 6.38 -3.35
N LEU A 107 8.16 6.16 -2.17
CA LEU A 107 7.45 5.58 -1.05
C LEU A 107 6.47 6.61 -0.50
N ARG A 108 5.20 6.24 -0.39
CA ARG A 108 4.15 7.10 0.14
C ARG A 108 3.48 6.52 1.37
N TYR A 109 3.10 7.41 2.28
CA TYR A 109 2.08 7.16 3.28
C TYR A 109 0.77 7.78 2.77
N VAL A 110 -0.33 7.04 2.81
CA VAL A 110 -1.64 7.56 2.41
C VAL A 110 -2.47 7.59 3.67
N ALA A 111 -2.89 8.80 4.08
CA ALA A 111 -3.68 9.01 5.27
C ALA A 111 -5.17 8.83 4.97
N ASP A 112 -5.90 8.17 5.87
CA ASP A 112 -7.35 8.03 5.73
C ASP A 112 -8.04 9.40 5.73
N PHE A 113 -7.66 10.28 6.66
CA PHE A 113 -8.18 11.64 6.79
C PHE A 113 -7.09 12.67 7.08
N THR A 114 -7.26 13.87 6.54
CA THR A 114 -6.49 15.06 6.93
C THR A 114 -7.42 16.24 7.07
N TYR A 115 -7.18 17.11 8.04
CA TYR A 115 -7.97 18.32 8.27
C TYR A 115 -7.16 19.33 9.08
N VAL A 116 -7.65 20.56 9.20
CA VAL A 116 -7.06 21.58 10.06
C VAL A 116 -7.91 21.74 11.32
N GLU A 117 -7.28 21.61 12.48
CA GLU A 117 -7.88 21.75 13.82
C GLU A 117 -6.99 22.70 14.62
N GLY A 118 -7.57 23.77 15.19
CA GLY A 118 -6.80 24.77 15.94
C GLY A 118 -5.67 25.45 15.13
N GLY A 119 -5.78 25.49 13.80
CA GLY A 119 -4.76 26.07 12.92
C GLY A 119 -3.62 25.13 12.52
N ALA A 120 -3.58 23.89 13.03
CA ALA A 120 -2.58 22.89 12.67
C ALA A 120 -3.16 21.80 11.76
N LEU A 121 -2.32 21.28 10.85
CA LEU A 121 -2.68 20.09 10.06
C LEU A 121 -2.69 18.86 10.97
N VAL A 122 -3.83 18.18 11.00
CA VAL A 122 -4.00 16.89 11.64
C VAL A 122 -4.06 15.80 10.57
N VAL A 123 -3.28 14.74 10.78
CA VAL A 123 -3.32 13.53 9.98
C VAL A 123 -3.87 12.42 10.85
N GLU A 124 -5.01 11.87 10.45
CA GLU A 124 -5.73 10.86 11.22
C GLU A 124 -5.91 9.58 10.40
N ASP A 125 -5.73 8.43 11.06
CA ASP A 125 -5.68 7.13 10.43
C ASP A 125 -6.48 6.11 11.23
N VAL A 126 -7.49 5.50 10.60
CA VAL A 126 -8.36 4.52 11.23
C VAL A 126 -7.71 3.16 11.12
N LYS A 127 -7.41 2.54 12.26
CA LYS A 127 -6.58 1.33 12.30
C LYS A 127 -7.11 0.30 13.27
N SER A 128 -7.07 -0.95 12.84
CA SER A 128 -7.26 -2.09 13.74
C SER A 128 -6.01 -2.32 14.58
N THR A 129 -6.15 -3.05 15.69
CA THR A 129 -5.03 -3.45 16.54
C THR A 129 -3.96 -4.24 15.78
N ILE A 130 -4.38 -5.04 14.79
CA ILE A 130 -3.48 -5.83 13.94
C ILE A 130 -2.70 -4.90 13.01
N THR A 131 -3.39 -3.96 12.35
CA THR A 131 -2.74 -3.04 11.39
C THR A 131 -1.77 -2.09 12.09
N ALA A 132 -2.13 -1.61 13.29
CA ALA A 132 -1.25 -0.73 14.09
C ALA A 132 0.06 -1.44 14.52
N LYS A 133 0.04 -2.76 14.68
CA LYS A 133 1.23 -3.57 15.04
C LYS A 133 2.06 -3.98 13.83
N ALA A 134 1.58 -3.79 12.60
CA ALA A 134 2.31 -4.17 11.40
C ALA A 134 3.62 -3.39 11.29
N SER A 135 4.73 -4.08 11.02
CA SER A 135 6.06 -3.47 10.93
C SER A 135 6.13 -2.37 9.86
N THR A 136 5.52 -2.61 8.70
CA THR A 136 5.45 -1.65 7.59
C THR A 136 4.75 -0.35 7.98
N TYR A 137 3.67 -0.43 8.76
CA TYR A 137 2.98 0.76 9.26
C TYR A 137 3.85 1.54 10.23
N ARG A 138 4.50 0.87 11.18
CA ARG A 138 5.41 1.50 12.15
C ARG A 138 6.58 2.22 11.47
N THR A 139 7.19 1.60 10.46
CA THR A 139 8.25 2.24 9.67
C THR A 139 7.73 3.48 8.95
N LYS A 140 6.57 3.41 8.29
CA LYS A 140 5.99 4.58 7.61
C LYS A 140 5.62 5.69 8.59
N LYS A 141 5.09 5.36 9.76
CA LYS A 141 4.78 6.33 10.82
C LYS A 141 6.04 7.04 11.32
N HIS A 142 7.12 6.29 11.54
CA HIS A 142 8.41 6.87 11.90
C HIS A 142 8.92 7.84 10.81
N LEU A 143 8.85 7.43 9.54
CA LEU A 143 9.24 8.28 8.41
C LEU A 143 8.34 9.52 8.25
N MET A 144 7.03 9.42 8.53
CA MET A 144 6.13 10.57 8.55
C MET A 144 6.62 11.63 9.55
N LYS A 145 7.02 11.20 10.75
CA LYS A 145 7.55 12.12 11.75
C LYS A 145 8.92 12.70 11.33
N ALA A 146 9.81 11.85 10.81
CA ALA A 146 11.16 12.27 10.44
C ALA A 146 11.19 13.23 9.24
N VAL A 147 10.35 12.99 8.23
CA VAL A 147 10.36 13.74 6.96
C VAL A 147 9.44 14.96 7.00
N HIS A 148 8.25 14.81 7.58
CA HIS A 148 7.23 15.86 7.58
C HIS A 148 7.02 16.53 8.94
N GLY A 149 7.63 16.01 10.01
CA GLY A 149 7.38 16.52 11.37
C GLY A 149 6.00 16.16 11.94
N ILE A 150 5.20 15.37 11.22
CA ILE A 150 3.80 15.09 11.54
C ILE A 150 3.66 13.81 12.37
N ASP A 151 2.94 13.90 13.48
CA ASP A 151 2.48 12.74 14.25
C ASP A 151 1.10 12.28 13.75
N ILE A 152 0.97 10.98 13.48
CA ILE A 152 -0.31 10.39 13.04
C ILE A 152 -1.19 10.08 14.26
N ARG A 153 -2.41 10.62 14.27
CA ARG A 153 -3.48 10.29 15.23
C ARG A 153 -4.14 8.98 14.81
N GLU A 154 -3.94 7.91 15.60
CA GLU A 154 -4.57 6.60 15.36
C GLU A 154 -5.95 6.55 16.01
N VAL A 155 -6.99 6.19 15.24
CA VAL A 155 -8.34 5.93 15.75
C VAL A 155 -8.64 4.43 15.66
N ARG A 156 -9.09 3.84 16.77
CA ARG A 156 -9.32 2.39 16.90
C ARG A 156 -10.78 1.99 16.88
#